data_AF-A0A1E1IZE8-F1
#
_entry.id   AF-A0A1E1IZE8-F1
#
_cell.length_a   1.000
_cell.length_b   1.000
_cell.length_c   1.000
_cell.angle_alpha   90.00
_cell.angle_beta   90.00
_cell.angle_gamma   90.00
#
_symmetry.space_group_name_H-M   'P 1'
#
loop_
_entity.id
_entity.type
_entity.pdbx_description
1 polymer ?
#
loop_
_entity_poly.entity_id
_entity_poly.type
_entity_poly.pdbx_seq_one_letter_code
_entity_poly.pdbx_strand_id
1 'polypeptide(L)'
;MLECLFPATRDYAGRAVATFLNQRDYIFLRTHRYIFDSLKAVRLQEMGPRFTLRLLSLQSGTFDRQFGEYEWYRKKEHDADTLEWYM
;
A
#
# COMPACT_ATOMS: atom_id res chain seq x y z
N MET A 1 -3.09 -2.43 8.84
CA MET A 1 -4.30 -2.57 8.00
C MET A 1 -4.01 -3.23 6.65
N LEU A 2 -3.12 -2.69 5.81
CA LEU A 2 -2.90 -3.22 4.45
C LEU A 2 -2.31 -4.64 4.40
N GLU A 3 -1.52 -5.04 5.40
CA GLU A 3 -0.98 -6.41 5.48
C GLU A 3 -2.08 -7.47 5.64
N CYS A 4 -3.21 -7.13 6.26
CA CYS A 4 -4.34 -8.04 6.46
C CYS A 4 -5.08 -8.39 5.15
N LEU A 5 -4.76 -7.72 4.03
CA LEU A 5 -5.26 -8.08 2.71
C LEU A 5 -4.61 -9.36 2.16
N PHE A 6 -3.51 -9.80 2.77
CA PHE A 6 -2.76 -10.98 2.33
C PHE A 6 -2.89 -12.13 3.33
N PRO A 7 -2.77 -13.39 2.87
CA PRO A 7 -2.71 -14.54 3.75
C PRO A 7 -1.59 -14.39 4.79
N ALA A 8 -1.86 -14.75 6.05
CA ALA A 8 -0.87 -14.70 7.12
C ALA A 8 0.32 -15.66 6.87
N THR A 9 0.07 -16.77 6.18
CA THR A 9 1.11 -17.73 5.79
C THR A 9 1.82 -17.28 4.51
N ARG A 10 3.14 -17.14 4.59
CA ARG A 10 3.97 -16.76 3.44
C ARG A 10 4.13 -17.93 2.47
N ASP A 11 3.86 -17.69 1.18
CA ASP A 11 4.17 -18.64 0.11
C ASP A 11 5.52 -18.28 -0.56
N TYR A 12 6.55 -19.07 -0.27
CA TYR A 12 7.87 -18.92 -0.88
C TYR A 12 7.96 -19.54 -2.29
N ALA A 13 7.04 -20.46 -2.64
CA ALA A 13 7.05 -21.13 -3.93
C ALA A 13 6.62 -20.19 -5.05
N GLY A 14 5.64 -19.32 -4.79
CA GLY A 14 5.21 -18.26 -5.72
C GLY A 14 6.29 -17.23 -6.06
N ARG A 15 7.27 -17.02 -5.16
CA ARG A 15 8.36 -16.03 -5.28
C ARG A 15 7.87 -14.61 -5.57
N ALA A 16 6.69 -14.27 -5.06
CA ALA A 16 6.07 -12.98 -5.27
C ALA A 16 6.16 -12.13 -3.99
N VAL A 17 6.33 -10.82 -4.16
CA VAL A 17 6.34 -9.84 -3.09
C VAL A 17 5.53 -8.63 -3.51
N ALA A 18 4.67 -8.15 -2.62
CA ALA A 18 4.01 -6.86 -2.76
C ALA A 18 4.79 -5.82 -1.93
N THR A 19 5.17 -4.73 -2.56
CA THR A 19 5.88 -3.61 -1.94
C THR A 19 4.91 -2.46 -1.77
N PHE A 20 4.77 -1.99 -0.53
CA PHE A 20 4.07 -0.76 -0.18
C PHE A 20 5.11 0.27 0.26
N LEU A 21 5.37 1.26 -0.60
CA LEU A 21 6.30 2.34 -0.28
C LEU A 21 5.50 3.61 -0.01
N ASN A 22 5.59 4.16 1.20
CA ASN A 22 4.98 5.44 1.54
C ASN A 22 5.99 6.58 1.28
N GLN A 23 5.60 7.56 0.46
CA GLN A 23 6.36 8.77 0.23
C GLN A 23 5.40 9.94 0.02
N ARG A 24 5.48 10.95 0.91
CA ARG A 24 4.67 12.18 0.86
C ARG A 24 3.17 11.91 0.77
N ASP A 25 2.64 11.07 1.67
CA ASP A 25 1.26 10.56 1.69
C ASP A 25 0.82 9.73 0.47
N TYR A 26 1.73 9.39 -0.44
CA TYR A 26 1.46 8.47 -1.52
C TYR A 26 2.00 7.09 -1.19
N ILE A 27 1.12 6.09 -1.27
CA ILE A 27 1.48 4.69 -1.17
C ILE A 27 1.68 4.14 -2.58
N PHE A 28 2.93 3.90 -2.95
CA PHE A 28 3.30 3.23 -4.18
C PHE A 28 3.22 1.72 -3.94
N LEU A 29 2.20 1.10 -4.52
CA LEU A 29 2.03 -0.34 -4.50
C LEU A 29 2.56 -0.94 -5.80
N ARG A 30 3.54 -1.82 -5.67
CA ARG A 30 4.11 -2.59 -6.78
C ARG A 30 4.20 -4.04 -6.39
N THR A 31 3.90 -4.94 -7.31
CA THR A 31 4.09 -6.37 -7.10
C THR A 31 5.26 -6.84 -7.94
N HIS A 32 6.18 -7.57 -7.35
CA HIS A 32 7.36 -8.08 -8.03
C HIS A 32 7.49 -9.57 -7.78
N ARG A 33 8.01 -10.28 -8.78
CA ARG A 33 8.52 -11.63 -8.63
C ARG A 33 10.03 -11.58 -8.52
N TYR A 34 10.61 -12.23 -7.52
CA TYR A 34 12.06 -12.33 -7.39
C TYR A 34 12.57 -13.63 -8.02
N ILE A 35 13.67 -13.51 -8.77
CA ILE A 35 14.34 -14.61 -9.45
C ILE A 35 15.81 -14.57 -9.03
N PHE A 36 16.28 -15.67 -8.42
CA PHE A 36 17.69 -15.83 -8.06
C PHE A 36 18.47 -16.25 -9.30
N ASP A 37 19.41 -15.42 -9.74
CA ASP A 37 20.37 -15.78 -10.79
C ASP A 37 21.61 -16.44 -10.19
N SER A 38 21.98 -16.04 -8.96
CA SER A 38 23.04 -16.65 -8.17
C SER A 38 22.77 -16.41 -6.68
N LEU A 39 23.61 -16.97 -5.80
CA LEU A 39 23.53 -16.73 -4.34
C LEU A 39 23.72 -15.26 -3.95
N LYS A 40 24.30 -14.43 -4.83
CA LYS A 40 24.56 -13.00 -4.57
C LYS A 40 23.76 -12.06 -5.48
N ALA A 41 22.99 -12.58 -6.43
CA ALA A 41 22.29 -11.77 -7.41
C ALA A 41 20.82 -12.18 -7.54
N VAL A 42 19.94 -11.20 -7.35
CA VAL A 42 18.49 -11.34 -7.48
C VAL A 42 18.01 -10.36 -8.52
N ARG A 43 17.23 -10.84 -9.49
CA ARG A 43 16.46 -10.00 -10.41
C ARG A 43 15.03 -9.89 -9.93
N LEU A 44 14.45 -8.71 -10.12
CA LEU A 44 13.04 -8.45 -9.88
C LEU A 44 12.34 -8.31 -11.23
N GLN A 45 11.26 -9.05 -11.41
CA GLN A 45 10.33 -8.89 -12.52
C GLN A 45 9.06 -8.26 -11.98
N GLU A 46 8.72 -7.07 -12.45
CA GLU A 46 7.45 -6.46 -12.08
C GLU A 46 6.28 -7.29 -12.62
N MET A 47 5.26 -7.47 -11.78
CA MET A 47 4.06 -8.22 -12.10
C MET A 47 2.83 -7.38 -11.81
N GLY A 48 1.84 -7.49 -12.70
CA GLY A 48 0.56 -6.83 -12.52
C GLY A 48 0.64 -5.30 -12.63
N PRO A 49 -0.42 -4.60 -12.17
CA PRO A 49 -0.54 -3.16 -12.32
C PRO A 49 0.29 -2.36 -11.31
N ARG A 50 0.61 -1.12 -11.70
CA ARG A 50 1.23 -0.11 -10.84
C ARG A 50 0.15 0.75 -10.22
N PHE A 51 0.05 0.74 -8.90
CA PHE A 51 -0.86 1.64 -8.19
C PHE A 51 -0.11 2.73 -7.42
N THR A 52 -0.60 3.95 -7.53
CA THR A 52 -0.21 5.06 -6.66
C THR A 52 -1.46 5.45 -5.91
N LEU A 53 -1.52 5.05 -4.64
CA LEU A 53 -2.68 5.24 -3.78
C LEU A 53 -2.45 6.44 -2.88
N ARG A 54 -3.53 7.10 -2.51
CA ARG A 54 -3.52 8.21 -1.55
C ARG A 54 -4.72 8.02 -0.62
N LEU A 55 -4.51 8.10 0.69
CA LEU A 55 -5.61 7.97 1.64
C LEU A 55 -6.54 9.18 1.52
N LEU A 56 -7.83 8.91 1.32
CA LEU A 56 -8.89 9.94 1.26
C LEU A 56 -9.74 9.97 2.52
N SER A 57 -10.12 8.80 3.03
CA SER A 57 -10.90 8.66 4.25
C SER A 57 -10.65 7.30 4.88
N LEU A 58 -10.72 7.27 6.21
CA LEU A 58 -10.69 6.07 7.03
C LEU A 58 -11.96 6.05 7.88
N GLN A 59 -12.72 4.97 7.80
CA GLN A 59 -13.94 4.75 8.55
C GLN A 59 -13.71 3.67 9.59
N SER A 60 -14.25 3.86 10.79
CA SER A 60 -14.20 2.84 11.83
C SER A 60 -15.25 1.76 11.56
N GLY A 61 -14.87 0.50 11.69
CA GLY A 61 -15.75 -0.64 11.46
C GLY A 61 -15.96 -0.99 9.98
N THR A 62 -17.15 -1.51 9.65
CA THR A 62 -17.51 -1.91 8.28
C THR A 62 -17.89 -0.70 7.43
N PHE A 63 -17.67 -0.80 6.12
CA PHE A 63 -18.05 0.28 5.20
C PHE A 63 -19.55 0.58 5.23
N ASP A 64 -19.91 1.79 5.66
CA ASP A 64 -21.28 2.31 5.66
C ASP A 64 -21.31 3.72 5.06
N ARG A 65 -22.09 3.89 3.99
CA ARG A 65 -22.23 5.16 3.27
C ARG A 65 -23.09 6.19 4.02
N GLN A 66 -24.01 5.75 4.88
CA GLN A 66 -25.02 6.61 5.49
C GLN A 66 -24.64 7.05 6.91
N PHE A 67 -24.19 6.12 7.74
CA PHE A 67 -23.98 6.38 9.17
C PHE A 67 -22.59 6.04 9.70
N GLY A 68 -21.67 5.57 8.86
CA GLY A 68 -20.40 5.09 9.40
C GLY A 68 -19.48 6.24 9.84
N GLU A 69 -18.83 6.02 10.98
CA GLU A 69 -18.02 7.02 11.66
C GLU A 69 -16.63 7.13 11.04
N TYR A 70 -16.23 8.35 10.64
CA TYR A 70 -14.92 8.59 10.05
C TYR A 70 -13.87 8.84 11.14
N GLU A 71 -12.85 7.99 11.19
CA GLU A 71 -11.67 8.21 12.03
C GLU A 71 -10.76 9.28 11.43
N TRP A 72 -10.67 9.31 10.09
CA TRP A 72 -9.85 10.28 9.38
C TRP A 72 -10.46 10.62 8.02
N TYR A 73 -10.30 11.87 7.58
CA TYR A 73 -10.64 12.28 6.22
C TYR A 73 -9.70 13.39 5.74
N ARG A 74 -9.42 13.38 4.45
CA ARG A 74 -8.54 14.35 3.81
C ARG A 74 -9.26 15.68 3.62
N LYS A 75 -8.69 16.76 4.17
CA LYS A 75 -9.15 18.14 3.96
C LYS A 75 -8.31 18.83 2.90
N LYS A 76 -8.85 19.89 2.28
CA LYS A 76 -8.12 20.72 1.31
C LYS A 76 -6.89 21.40 1.90
N GLU A 77 -6.91 21.67 3.21
CA GLU A 77 -5.76 22.22 3.96
C GLU A 77 -4.54 21.28 3.89
N HIS A 78 -4.74 19.96 3.92
CA HIS A 78 -3.67 18.96 3.81
C HIS A 78 -3.03 18.90 2.42
N ASP A 79 -3.60 19.56 1.40
CA ASP A 79 -2.99 19.67 0.07
C ASP A 79 -2.20 20.97 -0.08
N ALA A 80 -2.51 21.98 0.74
CA ALA A 80 -1.79 23.25 0.78
C ALA A 80 -0.56 23.17 1.70
N ASP A 81 -0.62 22.34 2.73
CA ASP A 81 0.52 22.08 3.61
C ASP A 81 1.46 21.05 2.98
N THR A 82 2.51 21.52 2.33
CA THR A 82 3.58 20.68 1.76
C THR A 82 4.62 20.22 2.79
N LEU A 83 4.50 20.63 4.05
CA LEU A 83 5.48 20.33 5.11
C LEU A 83 4.99 19.24 6.06
N GLU A 84 3.68 19.05 6.19
CA GLU A 84 3.07 18.00 7.00
C GLU A 84 2.66 16.77 6.18
N TRP A 85 3.00 15.58 6.68
CA TRP A 85 2.62 14.28 6.11
C TRP A 85 1.89 13.48 7.20
N TYR A 86 0.80 12.81 6.84
CA TYR A 86 -0.15 12.22 7.78
C TYR A 86 -0.12 10.69 7.80
N MET A 87 0.64 10.05 6.90
CA MET A 87 0.91 8.60 6.88
C MET A 87 2.38 8.29 7.09
#